data_AF-A0A1A0UDR9-F1
#
_entry.id   AF-A0A1A0UDR9-F1
#
_cell.length_a   1.000
_cell.length_b   1.000
_cell.length_c   1.000
_cell.angle_alpha   90.00
_cell.angle_beta   90.00
_cell.angle_gamma   90.00
#
_symmetry.space_group_name_H-M   'P 1'
#
loop_
_entity.id
_entity.type
_entity.pdbx_description
1 polymer ?
#
loop_
_entity_poly.entity_id
_entity_poly.type
_entity_poly.pdbx_seq_one_letter_code
_entity_poly.pdbx_strand_id
1 'polypeptide(L)' 'MSTDKINRGILLAMAAIGAIAYALLYPHASIVFKVLVPLGLAVLLGLIVRDRQRPEAVTQKEFDGD' A
#
# COMPACT_ATOMS: atom_id res chain seq x y z
N MET A 1 -13.39 0.25 -18.70
CA MET A 1 -12.76 -0.37 -17.52
C MET A 1 -12.01 0.72 -16.77
N SER A 2 -12.36 0.99 -15.51
CA SER A 2 -11.80 2.14 -14.78
C SER A 2 -10.33 1.92 -14.43
N THR A 3 -9.49 2.91 -14.72
CA THR A 3 -8.05 2.97 -14.42
C THR A 3 -7.75 2.65 -12.95
N ASP A 4 -8.69 2.97 -12.05
CA ASP A 4 -8.59 2.69 -10.61
C ASP A 4 -8.47 1.19 -10.30
N LYS A 5 -9.24 0.35 -11.00
CA LYS A 5 -9.15 -1.11 -10.86
C LYS A 5 -7.81 -1.65 -11.35
N ILE A 6 -7.25 -1.04 -12.40
CA ILE A 6 -5.97 -1.44 -12.98
C ILE A 6 -4.82 -1.06 -12.03
N ASN A 7 -4.80 0.19 -11.53
CA ASN A 7 -3.81 0.63 -10.56
C ASN A 7 -3.81 -0.22 -9.30
N ARG A 8 -4.98 -0.57 -8.78
CA ARG A 8 -5.06 -1.43 -7.59
C ARG A 8 -4.53 -2.84 -7.86
N GLY A 9 -4.80 -3.39 -9.05
CA GLY A 9 -4.26 -4.68 -9.47
C GLY A 9 -2.74 -4.67 -9.56
N ILE A 10 -2.15 -3.62 -10.14
CA ILE A 10 -0.70 -3.42 -10.23
C ILE A 10 -0.09 -3.30 -8.83
N LEU A 11 -0.71 -2.52 -7.94
CA LEU A 11 -0.22 -2.32 -6.58
C LEU A 11 -0.21 -3.63 -5.78
N LEU A 12 -1.26 -4.44 -5.92
CA LEU A 12 -1.34 -5.78 -5.32
C LEU A 12 -0.28 -6.72 -5.88
N ALA A 13 -0.05 -6.70 -7.19
CA ALA A 13 0.99 -7.51 -7.82
C ALA A 13 2.39 -7.12 -7.31
N MET A 14 2.68 -5.82 -7.20
CA MET A 14 3.93 -5.33 -6.63
C MET A 14 4.14 -5.78 -5.18
N ALA A 15 3.10 -5.68 -4.35
CA ALA A 15 3.15 -6.16 -2.96
C ALA A 15 3.41 -7.68 -2.88
N ALA A 16 2.77 -8.46 -3.75
CA ALA A 16 2.96 -9.91 -3.82
C ALA A 16 4.39 -10.28 -4.26
N ILE A 17 4.92 -9.61 -5.29
CA ILE A 17 6.31 -9.83 -5.74
C ILE A 17 7.29 -9.46 -4.62
N GLY A 18 7.07 -8.34 -3.92
CA GLY A 18 7.89 -7.95 -2.77
C GLY A 18 7.88 -8.97 -1.63
N ALA A 19 6.71 -9.55 -1.33
CA ALA A 19 6.57 -10.60 -0.32
C ALA A 19 7.30 -11.90 -0.72
N ILE A 20 7.20 -12.31 -1.99
CA ILE A 20 7.90 -13.49 -2.51
C ILE A 20 9.41 -13.28 -2.47
N ALA A 21 9.89 -12.13 -2.96
CA ALA A 21 11.31 -11.78 -2.94
C ALA A 21 11.85 -11.76 -1.50
N TYR A 22 11.10 -11.20 -0.55
CA TYR A 22 11.44 -11.23 0.87
C TYR A 22 11.54 -12.66 1.42
N ALA A 23 10.58 -13.53 1.10
CA ALA A 23 10.59 -14.92 1.56
C ALA A 23 11.82 -15.68 1.02
N LEU A 24 12.19 -15.46 -0.24
CA LEU A 24 13.38 -16.05 -0.85
C LEU A 24 14.68 -15.52 -0.22
N LEU A 25 14.72 -14.25 0.17
CA LEU A 25 15.89 -13.63 0.79
C LEU A 25 15.96 -13.86 2.31
N TYR A 26 14.86 -14.24 2.95
CA TYR A 26 14.73 -14.38 4.41
C TYR A 26 15.85 -15.22 5.06
N PRO A 27 16.31 -16.36 4.50
CA PRO A 27 17.39 -17.14 5.10
C PRO A 27 18.74 -16.39 5.14
N HIS A 28 18.97 -15.50 4.18
CA HIS A 28 20.23 -14.75 4.01
C HIS A 28 20.13 -13.29 4.47
N ALA A 29 18.93 -12.85 4.86
CA ALA A 29 18.65 -11.47 5.21
C ALA A 29 19.11 -11.12 6.63
N SER A 30 19.64 -9.90 6.78
CA SER A 30 19.98 -9.34 8.09
C SER A 30 18.72 -9.20 8.96
N ILE A 31 18.88 -9.22 10.29
CA ILE A 31 17.79 -9.03 11.26
C ILE A 31 17.02 -7.72 10.98
N VAL A 32 17.74 -6.65 10.63
CA VAL A 32 17.14 -5.36 10.27
C VAL A 32 16.22 -5.50 9.06
N PHE A 33 16.65 -6.22 8.02
CA PHE A 33 15.85 -6.47 6.82
C PHE A 33 14.62 -7.33 7.14
N LYS A 34 14.78 -8.32 8.03
CA LYS A 34 13.67 -9.17 8.50
C LYS A 34 12.58 -8.38 9.21
N VAL A 35 12.90 -7.27 9.86
CA VAL A 35 11.92 -6.45 10.60
C VAL A 35 11.36 -5.32 9.73
N LEU A 36 12.21 -4.61 8.97
CA LEU A 36 11.79 -3.44 8.20
C LEU A 36 10.88 -3.77 7.03
N VAL A 37 11.09 -4.90 6.34
CA VAL A 37 10.25 -5.29 5.20
C VAL A 37 8.81 -5.59 5.61
N PRO A 38 8.52 -6.45 6.61
CA PRO A 38 7.14 -6.67 7.05
C PRO A 38 6.53 -5.40 7.65
N LEU A 39 7.31 -4.55 8.33
CA LEU A 39 6.83 -3.25 8.82
C LEU A 39 6.40 -2.34 7.66
N GLY A 40 7.21 -2.23 6.61
CA GLY A 40 6.89 -1.48 5.41
C GLY A 40 5.64 -2.02 4.70
N LEU A 41 5.51 -3.35 4.62
CA LEU A 41 4.32 -4.00 4.04
C LEU A 41 3.06 -3.70 4.86
N ALA A 42 3.14 -3.70 6.19
CA ALA A 42 2.03 -3.35 7.07
C ALA A 42 1.60 -1.89 6.90
N VAL A 43 2.55 -0.96 6.79
CA VAL A 43 2.26 0.45 6.50
C VAL A 43 1.59 0.60 5.14
N LEU A 44 2.09 -0.08 4.10
CA LEU A 44 1.51 -0.03 2.76
C LEU A 44 0.06 -0.53 2.77
N LEU A 45 -0.21 -1.66 3.43
CA LEU A 45 -1.56 -2.19 3.59
C LEU A 45 -2.46 -1.21 4.36
N GLY A 46 -1.96 -0.60 5.44
CA GLY A 46 -2.68 0.43 6.18
C GLY A 46 -3.05 1.64 5.31
N LEU A 47 -2.14 2.08 4.43
CA LEU A 47 -2.40 3.16 3.48
C LEU A 47 -3.45 2.77 2.45
N ILE A 48 -3.39 1.55 1.90
CA ILE A 48 -4.40 1.04 0.96
C ILE A 48 -5.78 0.99 1.62
N VAL A 49 -5.87 0.54 2.87
CA VAL A 49 -7.14 0.49 3.59
C VAL A 49 -7.64 1.89 3.92
N ARG A 50 -6.77 2.79 4.36
CA ARG A 50 -7.11 4.19 4.63
C ARG A 50 -7.63 4.90 3.37
N ASP A 51 -6.98 4.68 2.24
CA ASP A 51 -7.42 5.20 0.94
C ASP A 51 -8.83 4.71 0.58
N ARG A 52 -9.13 3.44 0.86
CA ARG A 52 -10.48 2.87 0.70
C ARG A 52 -11.52 3.38 1.69
N GLN A 53 -11.11 3.82 2.87
CA GLN A 53 -11.99 4.31 3.91
C GLN A 53 -12.11 5.84 3.93
N ARG A 54 -11.27 6.58 3.20
CA ARG A 54 -11.36 8.02 3.12
C ARG A 54 -12.62 8.36 2.33
N PRO A 55 -13.67 8.89 2.97
CA PRO A 55 -14.81 9.41 2.22
C PRO A 55 -14.30 10.64 1.46
N GLU A 56 -14.69 10.80 0.20
CA GLU A 56 -14.38 11.99 -0.62
C GLU A 56 -14.92 13.32 -0.04
N ALA A 57 -15.55 13.29 1.14
CA ALA A 57 -16.27 14.40 1.76
C ALA A 57 -15.40 15.55 2.30
N VAL A 58 -14.10 15.62 2.01
CA VAL A 58 -13.20 16.69 2.50
C VAL A 58 -12.71 17.63 1.40
N THR A 59 -13.07 17.41 0.13
CA THR A 59 -12.69 18.36 -0.95
C THR A 59 -13.78 19.43 -1.19
N GLN A 60 -15.02 19.22 -0.74
CA GLN A 60 -16.14 20.09 -1.10
C GLN A 60 -16.34 21.30 -0.17
N LYS A 61 -15.61 21.41 0.96
CA LYS A 61 -15.74 22.56 1.87
C LYS A 61 -14.86 23.76 1.55
N GLU A 62 -14.00 23.68 0.54
CA GLU A 62 -13.13 24.80 0.13
C GLU A 62 -13.66 25.54 -1.12
N PHE A 63 -14.73 25.05 -1.76
CA PHE A 63 -15.35 25.68 -2.93
C PHE A 63 -16.70 26.36 -2.67
N ASP A 64 -17.17 26.38 -1.41
CA ASP A 64 -18.48 26.95 -1.03
C ASP A 64 -18.38 27.81 0.24
N GLY A 65 -17.38 28.70 0.29
CA GLY A 65 -17.16 29.57 1.44
C GLY A 65 -16.33 30.80 1.11
N ASP A 66 -16.82 31.65 0.21
CA ASP A 66 -17.09 33.10 0.37
C ASP A 66 -17.32 33.78 -0.99
#